data_AF-A0A972IHQ9-F1
#
_entry.id   AF-A0A972IHQ9-F1
#
_cell.length_a   1.000
_cell.length_b   1.000
_cell.length_c   1.000
_cell.angle_alpha   90.00
_cell.angle_beta   90.00
_cell.angle_gamma   90.00
#
_symmetry.space_group_name_H-M   'P 1'
#
loop_
_entity.id
_entity.type
_entity.pdbx_description
1 polymer ?
#
loop_
_entity_poly.entity_id
_entity_poly.type
_entity_poly.pdbx_seq_one_letter_code
_entity_poly.pdbx_strand_id
1 'polypeptide(L)'
;MNTRGQTKVDEKNPTTDVIGALAEDVDGEVLGEGPGIASDGQSGAGSEVLEQASAEFLGRWNRLVSTTNWEKGRIISAWRKAMIDSGAPPQAYSDEAWARRVGNVSGQHVGRLRRVYDRFGGGFESFPGLFWSHFQAALDWHDAEMWLEGAVQNSWSVAQMRNQRWEATGAA
;
A
#
# COMPACT_ATOMS: atom_id res chain seq x y z
N MET A 1 15.50 22.22 50.90
CA MET A 1 15.08 22.77 49.59
C MET A 1 15.41 21.75 48.52
N ASN A 2 14.43 21.43 47.68
CA ASN A 2 14.41 20.31 46.74
C ASN A 2 14.51 20.87 45.30
N THR A 3 15.42 20.38 44.45
CA THR A 3 15.28 20.57 42.99
C THR A 3 15.95 19.44 42.22
N ARG A 4 15.09 18.58 41.67
CA ARG A 4 15.36 17.44 40.79
C ARG A 4 15.18 17.96 39.36
N GLY A 5 16.23 17.92 38.53
CA GLY A 5 16.15 18.20 37.10
C GLY A 5 16.25 16.91 36.30
N GLN A 6 15.12 16.28 36.00
CA GLN A 6 15.03 15.21 35.00
C GLN A 6 14.89 15.84 33.62
N THR A 7 15.81 15.55 32.72
CA THR A 7 15.70 15.81 31.28
C THR A 7 14.73 14.80 30.66
N LYS A 8 13.63 15.32 30.14
CA LYS A 8 12.59 14.61 29.40
C LYS A 8 13.10 14.38 27.97
N VAL A 9 13.11 13.13 27.52
CA VAL A 9 13.33 12.77 26.11
C VAL A 9 12.06 13.12 25.33
N ASP A 10 12.18 14.04 24.39
CA ASP A 10 11.07 14.42 23.50
C ASP A 10 10.84 13.34 22.44
N GLU A 11 9.68 12.70 22.59
CA GLU A 11 9.03 11.74 21.71
C GLU A 11 8.66 12.43 20.38
N LYS A 12 9.35 12.08 19.29
CA LYS A 12 9.03 12.61 17.95
C LYS A 12 7.79 11.92 17.39
N ASN A 13 6.68 12.64 17.54
CA ASN A 13 5.35 12.54 16.96
C ASN A 13 5.28 11.87 15.55
N PRO A 14 4.40 10.87 15.31
CA PRO A 14 4.14 10.36 13.97
C PRO A 14 3.23 11.32 13.19
N THR A 15 3.79 11.91 12.12
CA THR A 15 3.08 12.78 11.17
C THR A 15 1.96 12.02 10.48
N THR A 16 0.72 12.43 10.76
CA THR A 16 -0.49 12.06 10.02
C THR A 16 -0.43 12.61 8.60
N ASP A 17 -0.13 11.76 7.62
CA ASP A 17 -0.33 12.07 6.20
C ASP A 17 -1.82 11.89 5.83
N VAL A 18 -2.59 12.97 5.95
CA VAL A 18 -3.92 13.11 5.36
C VAL A 18 -3.84 13.95 4.09
N ILE A 19 -3.87 13.32 2.92
CA ILE A 19 -4.22 13.99 1.67
C ILE A 19 -5.11 13.11 0.78
N GLY A 20 -6.36 13.54 0.65
CA GLY A 20 -7.05 13.70 -0.64
C GLY A 20 -7.68 12.45 -1.27
N ALA A 21 -8.82 12.02 -0.74
CA ALA A 21 -9.80 11.28 -1.55
C ALA A 21 -10.57 12.28 -2.41
N LEU A 22 -10.33 12.28 -3.72
CA LEU A 22 -11.27 12.83 -4.69
C LEU A 22 -12.24 11.70 -5.04
N ALA A 23 -13.48 11.85 -4.55
CA ALA A 23 -14.63 11.09 -4.98
C ALA A 23 -15.01 11.57 -6.38
N GLU A 24 -15.22 10.63 -7.31
CA GLU A 24 -16.00 10.88 -8.53
C GLU A 24 -17.05 9.77 -8.66
N ASP A 25 -18.20 10.21 -9.17
CA ASP A 25 -19.54 9.75 -8.88
C ASP A 25 -19.95 8.38 -9.44
N VAL A 26 -20.98 7.85 -8.77
CA VAL A 26 -21.76 6.65 -9.09
C VAL A 26 -22.80 7.02 -10.14
N ASP A 27 -22.82 6.28 -11.26
CA ASP A 27 -24.04 6.08 -12.04
C ASP A 27 -24.21 4.59 -12.31
N GLY A 28 -25.31 4.06 -11.77
CA GLY A 28 -25.73 2.68 -11.99
C GLY A 28 -26.59 2.54 -13.24
N GLU A 29 -26.57 1.34 -13.81
CA GLU A 29 -27.72 0.75 -14.51
C GLU A 29 -27.54 -0.77 -14.44
N VAL A 30 -28.43 -1.43 -13.69
CA VAL A 30 -28.61 -2.89 -13.64
C VAL A 30 -29.71 -3.24 -14.62
N LEU A 31 -29.50 -4.17 -15.56
CA LEU A 31 -30.52 -5.10 -16.07
C LEU A 31 -29.87 -6.29 -16.83
N GLY A 32 -30.31 -7.52 -16.55
CA GLY A 32 -30.14 -8.67 -17.46
C GLY A 32 -29.99 -10.04 -16.79
N GLU A 33 -31.08 -10.80 -16.74
CA GLU A 33 -31.25 -12.14 -16.14
C GLU A 33 -30.63 -13.29 -16.98
N GLY A 34 -30.29 -14.42 -16.33
CA GLY A 34 -30.03 -15.71 -17.00
C GLY A 34 -29.70 -16.85 -16.02
N PRO A 35 -30.26 -18.07 -16.18
CA PRO A 35 -30.42 -19.04 -15.10
C PRO A 35 -29.29 -20.09 -14.99
N GLY A 36 -29.07 -20.55 -13.76
CA GLY A 36 -28.81 -21.94 -13.39
C GLY A 36 -27.59 -22.67 -13.96
N ILE A 37 -26.51 -22.73 -13.17
CA ILE A 37 -25.67 -23.93 -13.08
C ILE A 37 -25.40 -24.24 -11.61
N ALA A 38 -25.88 -25.40 -11.15
CA ALA A 38 -25.45 -25.99 -9.90
C ALA A 38 -24.01 -26.49 -10.07
N SER A 39 -23.12 -26.17 -9.13
CA SER A 39 -21.82 -26.81 -9.01
C SER A 39 -21.41 -26.90 -7.54
N ASP A 40 -21.70 -28.07 -6.99
CA ASP A 40 -20.91 -28.87 -6.04
C ASP A 40 -20.07 -28.15 -4.97
N GLY A 41 -20.63 -28.08 -3.75
CA GLY A 41 -20.22 -28.92 -2.60
C GLY A 41 -18.77 -28.90 -2.06
N GLN A 42 -17.83 -28.18 -2.69
CA GLN A 42 -16.41 -28.16 -2.30
C GLN A 42 -15.87 -26.75 -2.04
N SER A 43 -16.71 -25.73 -2.26
CA SER A 43 -16.39 -24.31 -2.18
C SER A 43 -16.44 -23.72 -0.76
N GLY A 44 -17.09 -24.38 0.20
CA GLY A 44 -17.26 -23.88 1.57
C GLY A 44 -15.99 -23.94 2.42
N ALA A 45 -15.35 -25.10 2.52
CA ALA A 45 -14.20 -25.30 3.40
C ALA A 45 -12.96 -24.49 2.97
N GLY A 46 -12.71 -24.38 1.66
CA GLY A 46 -11.64 -23.52 1.13
C GLY A 46 -11.90 -22.04 1.43
N SER A 47 -13.15 -21.60 1.28
CA SER A 47 -13.57 -20.23 1.60
C SER A 47 -13.41 -19.92 3.10
N GLU A 48 -13.74 -20.85 4.00
CA GLU A 48 -13.60 -20.64 5.45
C GLU A 48 -12.14 -20.48 5.88
N VAL A 49 -11.22 -21.28 5.33
CA VAL A 49 -9.78 -21.14 5.58
C VAL A 49 -9.25 -19.80 5.06
N LEU A 50 -9.71 -19.38 3.88
CA LEU A 50 -9.41 -18.08 3.26
C LEU A 50 -9.84 -16.91 4.15
N GLU A 51 -11.07 -16.96 4.67
CA GLU A 51 -11.61 -15.91 5.54
C GLU A 51 -10.91 -15.88 6.90
N GLN A 52 -10.63 -17.04 7.49
CA GLN A 52 -9.89 -17.12 8.75
C GLN A 52 -8.46 -16.57 8.62
N ALA A 53 -7.76 -16.90 7.53
CA ALA A 53 -6.43 -16.36 7.26
C ALA A 53 -6.46 -14.85 7.01
N SER A 54 -7.52 -14.33 6.39
CA SER A 54 -7.68 -12.90 6.10
C SER A 54 -8.07 -12.08 7.33
N ALA A 55 -8.78 -12.67 8.30
CA ALA A 55 -9.32 -11.98 9.47
C ALA A 55 -8.26 -11.21 10.28
N GLU A 56 -7.06 -11.78 10.44
CA GLU A 56 -5.96 -11.11 11.14
C GLU A 56 -5.52 -9.82 10.42
N PHE A 57 -5.37 -9.88 9.09
CA PHE A 57 -4.93 -8.76 8.28
C PHE A 57 -6.02 -7.70 8.14
N LEU A 58 -7.29 -8.11 8.05
CA LEU A 58 -8.44 -7.21 8.09
C LEU A 58 -8.53 -6.49 9.43
N GLY A 59 -8.32 -7.20 10.54
CA GLY A 59 -8.24 -6.59 11.87
C GLY A 59 -7.11 -5.58 11.98
N ARG A 60 -5.93 -5.88 11.41
CA ARG A 60 -4.83 -4.91 11.31
C ARG A 60 -5.26 -3.70 10.47
N TRP A 61 -5.75 -3.90 9.25
CA TRP A 61 -6.21 -2.85 8.34
C TRP A 61 -7.28 -1.93 8.95
N ASN A 62 -8.31 -2.49 9.57
CA ASN A 62 -9.43 -1.71 10.13
C ASN A 62 -9.05 -0.89 11.37
N ARG A 63 -7.98 -1.28 12.08
CA ARG A 63 -7.41 -0.48 13.16
C ARG A 63 -6.57 0.70 12.64
N LEU A 64 -6.26 0.72 11.35
CA LEU A 64 -5.51 1.79 10.70
C LEU A 64 -6.43 2.93 10.25
N VAL A 65 -7.01 3.65 11.20
CA VAL A 65 -7.80 4.85 10.85
C VAL A 65 -6.89 6.03 10.45
N SER A 66 -5.60 6.01 10.80
CA SER A 66 -4.62 7.07 10.47
C SER A 66 -3.16 6.57 10.37
N THR A 67 -2.82 5.67 9.43
CA THR A 67 -1.42 5.22 9.24
C THR A 67 -0.90 5.38 7.81
N THR A 68 0.43 5.46 7.70
CA THR A 68 1.17 5.73 6.46
C THR A 68 0.91 4.66 5.39
N ASN A 69 1.01 5.05 4.12
CA ASN A 69 0.85 4.14 2.96
C ASN A 69 1.81 2.94 3.00
N TRP A 70 2.94 3.06 3.71
CA TRP A 70 3.88 1.97 3.96
C TRP A 70 3.26 0.81 4.71
N GLU A 71 2.57 1.09 5.81
CA GLU A 71 1.96 0.06 6.65
C GLU A 71 0.82 -0.66 5.90
N LYS A 72 0.05 0.08 5.11
CA LYS A 72 -0.99 -0.50 4.25
C LYS A 72 -0.37 -1.45 3.21
N GLY A 73 0.69 -1.03 2.52
CA GLY A 73 1.43 -1.88 1.58
C GLY A 73 2.00 -3.14 2.24
N ARG A 74 2.55 -3.00 3.45
CA ARG A 74 3.07 -4.13 4.25
C ARG A 74 2.01 -5.18 4.54
N ILE A 75 0.84 -4.76 4.99
CA ILE A 75 -0.28 -5.67 5.30
C ILE A 75 -0.70 -6.43 4.06
N ILE A 76 -0.86 -5.75 2.93
CA ILE A 76 -1.26 -6.38 1.67
C ILE A 76 -0.21 -7.40 1.22
N SER A 77 1.09 -7.04 1.27
CA SER A 77 2.20 -7.92 0.91
C SER A 77 2.25 -9.16 1.80
N ALA A 78 2.14 -8.97 3.13
CA ALA A 78 2.16 -10.07 4.09
C ALA A 78 0.93 -10.99 3.96
N TRP A 79 -0.26 -10.43 3.72
CA TRP A 79 -1.47 -11.22 3.46
C TRP A 79 -1.29 -12.06 2.21
N ARG A 80 -0.83 -11.44 1.11
CA ARG A 80 -0.63 -12.14 -0.16
C ARG A 80 0.38 -13.26 -0.03
N LYS A 81 1.46 -13.06 0.74
CA LYS A 81 2.43 -14.10 1.08
C LYS A 81 1.78 -15.25 1.86
N ALA A 82 1.02 -14.96 2.92
CA ALA A 82 0.33 -15.98 3.70
C ALA A 82 -0.64 -16.82 2.86
N MET A 83 -1.32 -16.20 1.90
CA MET A 83 -2.22 -16.90 0.98
C MET A 83 -1.48 -17.79 -0.03
N ILE A 84 -0.32 -17.34 -0.53
CA ILE A 84 0.53 -18.16 -1.39
C ILE A 84 1.06 -19.37 -0.59
N ASP A 85 1.55 -19.13 0.62
CA ASP A 85 2.12 -20.15 1.51
C ASP A 85 1.06 -21.20 1.93
N SER A 86 -0.24 -20.85 1.94
CA SER A 86 -1.35 -21.79 2.19
C SER A 86 -1.83 -22.56 0.96
N GLY A 87 -1.22 -22.33 -0.21
CA GLY A 87 -1.58 -23.02 -1.46
C GLY A 87 -2.86 -22.50 -2.11
N ALA A 88 -3.33 -21.31 -1.75
CA ALA A 88 -4.50 -20.72 -2.37
C ALA A 88 -4.25 -20.43 -3.87
N PRO A 89 -5.29 -20.42 -4.72
CA PRO A 89 -5.13 -20.11 -6.14
C PRO A 89 -4.85 -18.61 -6.38
N PRO A 90 -4.14 -18.22 -7.46
CA PRO A 90 -3.76 -16.83 -7.76
C PRO A 90 -4.89 -15.80 -7.71
N GLN A 91 -6.10 -16.20 -8.07
CA GLN A 91 -7.28 -15.36 -8.07
C GLN A 91 -7.68 -14.95 -6.63
N ALA A 92 -7.44 -15.82 -5.65
CA ALA A 92 -7.86 -15.65 -4.27
C ALA A 92 -7.00 -14.66 -3.49
N TYR A 93 -5.77 -14.40 -3.94
CA TYR A 93 -4.85 -13.43 -3.34
C TYR A 93 -4.52 -12.23 -4.23
N SER A 94 -5.35 -11.99 -5.26
CA SER A 94 -5.25 -10.84 -6.15
C SER A 94 -5.47 -9.50 -5.44
N ASP A 95 -4.98 -8.40 -6.02
CA ASP A 95 -5.22 -7.05 -5.49
C ASP A 95 -6.73 -6.73 -5.46
N GLU A 96 -7.48 -7.24 -6.44
CA GLU A 96 -8.94 -7.22 -6.48
C GLU A 96 -9.59 -8.04 -5.35
N ALA A 97 -9.05 -9.22 -5.04
CA ALA A 97 -9.53 -10.05 -3.96
C ALA A 97 -9.32 -9.40 -2.58
N TRP A 98 -8.26 -8.62 -2.41
CA TRP A 98 -8.07 -7.79 -1.21
C TRP A 98 -9.06 -6.62 -1.19
N ALA A 99 -9.16 -5.86 -2.30
CA ALA A 99 -10.04 -4.71 -2.42
C ALA A 99 -11.51 -5.02 -2.07
N ARG A 100 -12.04 -6.16 -2.56
CA ARG A 100 -13.39 -6.62 -2.22
C ARG A 100 -13.58 -6.91 -0.73
N ARG A 101 -12.54 -7.36 -0.04
CA ARG A 101 -12.59 -7.71 1.40
C ARG A 101 -12.56 -6.48 2.30
N VAL A 102 -11.70 -5.51 1.99
CA VAL A 102 -11.59 -4.28 2.80
C VAL A 102 -12.67 -3.25 2.47
N GLY A 103 -13.21 -3.26 1.25
CA GLY A 103 -14.15 -2.26 0.76
C GLY A 103 -13.52 -0.87 0.58
N ASN A 104 -14.24 0.03 -0.09
CA ASN A 104 -13.88 1.46 -0.24
C ASN A 104 -12.52 1.77 -0.92
N VAL A 105 -11.87 0.79 -1.55
CA VAL A 105 -10.65 0.98 -2.34
C VAL A 105 -10.71 0.12 -3.60
N SER A 106 -10.11 0.61 -4.71
CA SER A 106 -9.98 -0.18 -5.94
C SER A 106 -8.78 -1.13 -5.88
N GLY A 107 -8.81 -2.23 -6.64
CA GLY A 107 -7.65 -3.12 -6.75
C GLY A 107 -6.43 -2.43 -7.35
N GLN A 108 -6.62 -1.42 -8.19
CA GLN A 108 -5.52 -0.58 -8.69
C GLN A 108 -4.81 0.17 -7.55
N HIS A 109 -5.57 0.78 -6.64
CA HIS A 109 -5.01 1.46 -5.47
C HIS A 109 -4.26 0.49 -4.55
N VAL A 110 -4.86 -0.68 -4.28
CA VAL A 110 -4.25 -1.77 -3.50
C VAL A 110 -2.93 -2.22 -4.14
N GLY A 111 -2.94 -2.50 -5.44
CA GLY A 111 -1.76 -2.93 -6.17
C GLY A 111 -0.65 -1.89 -6.15
N ARG A 112 -1.00 -0.59 -6.19
CA ARG A 112 -0.02 0.50 -6.05
C ARG A 112 0.65 0.51 -4.67
N LEU A 113 -0.13 0.42 -3.59
CA LEU A 113 0.40 0.36 -2.23
C LEU A 113 1.33 -0.83 -2.04
N ARG A 114 0.88 -2.01 -2.49
CA ARG A 114 1.64 -3.26 -2.40
C ARG A 114 2.94 -3.17 -3.18
N ARG A 115 2.92 -2.76 -4.46
CA ARG A 115 4.14 -2.73 -5.30
C ARG A 115 5.20 -1.78 -4.76
N VAL A 116 4.80 -0.62 -4.22
CA VAL A 116 5.76 0.30 -3.59
C VAL A 116 6.39 -0.33 -2.34
N TYR A 117 5.60 -1.01 -1.51
CA TYR A 117 6.15 -1.72 -0.35
C TYR A 117 7.03 -2.91 -0.75
N ASP A 118 6.60 -3.74 -1.71
CA ASP A 118 7.37 -4.90 -2.19
C ASP A 118 8.75 -4.46 -2.71
N ARG A 119 8.83 -3.30 -3.39
CA ARG A 119 10.08 -2.79 -3.95
C ARG A 119 10.97 -2.07 -2.93
N PHE A 120 10.39 -1.19 -2.10
CA PHE A 120 11.17 -0.26 -1.28
C PHE A 120 10.98 -0.43 0.24
N GLY A 121 10.02 -1.25 0.66
CA GLY A 121 9.61 -1.38 2.07
C GLY A 121 10.72 -1.87 3.01
N GLY A 122 11.73 -2.57 2.48
CA GLY A 122 12.90 -3.02 3.26
C GLY A 122 14.03 -2.01 3.38
N GLY A 123 13.97 -0.87 2.67
CA GLY A 123 15.10 0.08 2.58
C GLY A 123 14.71 1.56 2.59
N PHE A 124 13.42 1.90 2.61
CA PHE A 124 12.96 3.30 2.52
C PHE A 124 13.49 4.20 3.65
N GLU A 125 13.77 3.63 4.83
CA GLU A 125 14.35 4.36 5.97
C GLU A 125 15.76 4.92 5.67
N SER A 126 16.44 4.38 4.65
CA SER A 126 17.74 4.89 4.19
C SER A 126 17.63 6.21 3.42
N PHE A 127 16.40 6.65 3.09
CA PHE A 127 16.14 7.90 2.37
C PHE A 127 15.39 8.89 3.28
N PRO A 128 16.09 9.50 4.27
CA PRO A 128 15.45 10.38 5.23
C PRO A 128 14.83 11.61 4.55
N GLY A 129 13.66 12.02 5.04
CA GLY A 129 12.95 13.19 4.53
C GLY A 129 12.16 12.96 3.24
N LEU A 130 12.25 11.77 2.62
CA LEU A 130 11.39 11.43 1.50
C LEU A 130 10.03 10.90 1.96
N PHE A 131 8.99 11.27 1.21
CA PHE A 131 7.64 10.78 1.42
C PHE A 131 7.37 9.56 0.54
N TRP A 132 6.35 8.77 0.88
CA TRP A 132 5.92 7.62 0.08
C TRP A 132 5.66 7.97 -1.40
N SER A 133 5.22 9.20 -1.68
CA SER A 133 4.97 9.70 -3.03
C SER A 133 6.24 9.78 -3.90
N HIS A 134 7.43 9.98 -3.32
CA HIS A 134 8.71 9.88 -4.04
C HIS A 134 8.93 8.46 -4.56
N PHE A 135 8.76 7.46 -3.71
CA PHE A 135 8.92 6.05 -4.07
C PHE A 135 7.85 5.59 -5.06
N GLN A 136 6.61 6.08 -4.91
CA GLN A 136 5.55 5.84 -5.89
C GLN A 136 5.94 6.39 -7.27
N ALA A 137 6.51 7.60 -7.33
CA ALA A 137 6.94 8.20 -8.59
C ALA A 137 8.08 7.43 -9.25
N ALA A 138 8.96 6.82 -8.45
CA ALA A 138 10.11 6.05 -8.91
C ALA A 138 9.82 4.54 -9.11
N LEU A 139 8.57 4.10 -8.92
CA LEU A 139 8.21 2.68 -8.87
C LEU A 139 8.61 1.89 -10.12
N ASP A 140 8.54 2.52 -11.29
CA ASP A 140 8.82 1.88 -12.58
C ASP A 140 10.18 2.31 -13.16
N TRP A 141 11.00 3.05 -12.41
CA TRP A 141 12.32 3.51 -12.85
C TRP A 141 13.37 2.44 -12.58
N HIS A 142 14.21 2.13 -13.56
CA HIS A 142 15.31 1.17 -13.39
C HIS A 142 16.47 1.77 -12.56
N ASP A 143 16.53 3.09 -12.48
CA ASP A 143 17.52 3.94 -11.83
C ASP A 143 16.95 4.65 -10.58
N ALA A 144 15.88 4.10 -9.98
CA ALA A 144 15.13 4.72 -8.89
C ALA A 144 16.02 5.18 -7.73
N GLU A 145 16.94 4.31 -7.28
CA GLU A 145 17.81 4.52 -6.12
C GLU A 145 18.71 5.76 -6.32
N MET A 146 19.22 5.98 -7.53
CA MET A 146 20.01 7.16 -7.87
C MET A 146 19.20 8.45 -7.71
N TRP A 147 17.95 8.45 -8.18
CA TRP A 147 17.09 9.64 -8.13
C TRP A 147 16.52 9.90 -6.75
N LEU A 148 16.23 8.85 -5.97
CA LEU A 148 15.83 8.96 -4.57
C LEU A 148 16.98 9.53 -3.73
N GLU A 149 18.21 9.06 -3.93
CA GLU A 149 19.39 9.61 -3.26
C GLU A 149 19.60 11.09 -3.63
N GLY A 150 19.47 11.45 -4.92
CA GLY A 150 19.50 12.84 -5.36
C GLY A 150 18.43 13.71 -4.68
N ALA A 151 17.21 13.16 -4.49
CA ALA A 151 16.14 13.86 -3.81
C ALA A 151 16.42 14.06 -2.31
N VAL A 152 17.08 13.11 -1.64
CA VAL A 152 17.55 13.28 -0.25
C VAL A 152 18.58 14.41 -0.19
N GLN A 153 19.62 14.35 -1.03
CA GLN A 153 20.74 15.29 -0.99
C GLN A 153 20.32 16.73 -1.29
N ASN A 154 19.36 16.91 -2.19
CA ASN A 154 18.94 18.23 -2.68
C ASN A 154 17.56 18.66 -2.16
N SER A 155 16.94 17.88 -1.27
CA SER A 155 15.59 18.12 -0.76
C SER A 155 14.55 18.31 -1.88
N TRP A 156 14.63 17.51 -2.95
CA TRP A 156 13.72 17.64 -4.07
C TRP A 156 12.30 17.21 -3.70
N SER A 157 11.32 18.01 -4.13
CA SER A 157 9.94 17.54 -4.27
C SER A 157 9.84 16.44 -5.33
N VAL A 158 8.73 15.70 -5.34
CA VAL A 158 8.45 14.67 -6.36
C VAL A 158 8.52 15.25 -7.79
N ALA A 159 8.04 16.48 -7.98
CA ALA A 159 8.07 17.16 -9.28
C ALA A 159 9.52 17.47 -9.70
N GLN A 160 10.34 18.01 -8.80
CA GLN A 160 11.75 18.27 -9.08
C GLN A 160 12.50 16.97 -9.39
N MET A 161 12.31 15.91 -8.61
CA MET A 161 12.95 14.61 -8.87
C MET A 161 12.61 14.06 -10.27
N ARG A 162 11.34 14.16 -10.69
CA ARG A 162 10.91 13.79 -12.04
C ARG A 162 11.57 14.64 -13.13
N ASN A 163 11.62 15.96 -12.91
CA ASN A 163 12.23 16.89 -13.86
C ASN A 163 13.72 16.63 -14.03
N GLN A 164 14.46 16.48 -12.92
CA GLN A 164 15.90 16.19 -12.98
C GLN A 164 16.18 14.88 -13.73
N ARG A 165 15.35 13.85 -13.50
CA ARG A 165 15.46 12.60 -14.25
C ARG A 165 15.19 12.79 -15.73
N TRP A 166 14.15 13.55 -16.07
CA TRP A 166 13.82 13.84 -17.46
C TRP A 166 14.93 14.63 -18.16
N GLU A 167 15.51 15.64 -17.51
CA GLU A 167 16.65 16.40 -18.04
C GLU A 167 17.87 15.49 -18.31
N ALA A 168 18.17 14.56 -17.41
CA ALA A 168 19.32 13.67 -17.58
C ALA A 168 19.10 12.52 -18.57
N THR A 169 17.86 12.05 -18.74
CA THR A 169 17.54 10.85 -19.55
C THR A 169 16.81 11.15 -20.87
N GLY A 170 16.28 12.36 -21.02
CA GLY A 170 15.34 12.71 -22.10
C GLY A 170 15.41 14.16 -22.58
N ALA A 171 16.37 14.97 -22.14
CA ALA A 171 16.70 16.23 -22.83
C ALA A 171 17.60 15.93 -24.04
N ALA A 172 17.01 15.37 -25.09
CA ALA A 172 17.57 15.33 -26.44
C ALA A 172 16.58 15.94 -27.41
#